data_AF-K1S2I7-F1
#
_entry.id   AF-K1S2I7-F1
#
_cell.length_a   1.000
_cell.length_b   1.000
_cell.length_c   1.000
_cell.angle_alpha   90.00
_cell.angle_beta   90.00
_cell.angle_gamma   90.00
#
_symmetry.space_group_name_H-M   'P 1'
#
loop_
_entity.id
_entity.type
_entity.pdbx_description
1 polymer ?
#
loop_
_entity_poly.entity_id
_entity_poly.type
_entity_poly.pdbx_seq_one_letter_code
_entity_poly.pdbx_strand_id
1 'polypeptide(L)'
;MIHFGTHGSLEFTPRKQVALCSNDWSDRLVGALPHFYIYSIGNVGEGMIAKRRSYAGLQSYLTPPFMESSVRAIYRELTEAVKTYNNLLPADGQAVLSTGNKEALNRASLMVKKLTVKMGIHRELGLDSLLTVPYAEEDIQRIENFAEELANEKITGQLYTMGIPYEPIRITSS
;
A
#
# COMPACT_ATOMS: atom_id res chain seq x y z
N MET A 1 22.74 10.39 -25.28
CA MET A 1 21.32 10.58 -24.92
C MET A 1 21.12 10.13 -23.50
N ILE A 2 20.33 10.87 -22.70
CA ILE A 2 20.01 10.51 -21.32
C ILE A 2 18.49 10.50 -21.16
N HIS A 3 17.91 9.37 -20.78
CA HIS A 3 16.50 9.26 -20.43
C HIS A 3 16.29 9.14 -18.92
N PHE A 4 15.11 9.59 -18.48
CA PHE A 4 14.65 9.52 -17.09
C PHE A 4 13.27 8.84 -17.04
N GLY A 5 13.02 8.09 -15.98
CA GLY A 5 11.76 7.38 -15.77
C GLY A 5 11.82 5.91 -16.17
N THR A 6 10.77 5.16 -15.85
CA THR A 6 10.76 3.69 -16.01
C THR A 6 9.97 3.19 -17.22
N HIS A 7 9.20 4.03 -17.92
CA HIS A 7 8.32 3.57 -19.01
C HIS A 7 8.58 4.33 -20.31
N GLY A 8 9.76 4.17 -20.90
CA GLY A 8 10.07 4.75 -22.21
C GLY A 8 9.36 3.98 -23.32
N SER A 9 8.70 4.66 -24.27
CA SER A 9 8.04 3.97 -25.39
C SER A 9 9.02 3.35 -26.39
N LEU A 10 10.26 3.84 -26.41
CA LEU A 10 11.31 3.45 -27.34
C LEU A 10 11.64 1.95 -27.24
N GLU A 11 11.87 1.47 -26.02
CA GLU A 11 12.19 0.08 -25.73
C GLU A 11 11.01 -0.88 -25.93
N PHE A 12 9.78 -0.38 -25.98
CA PHE A 12 8.56 -1.18 -26.23
C PHE A 12 8.06 -1.11 -27.68
N THR A 13 8.86 -0.57 -28.60
CA THR A 13 8.51 -0.59 -30.02
C THR A 13 8.33 -2.02 -30.55
N PRO A 14 7.47 -2.25 -31.57
CA PRO A 14 7.23 -3.59 -32.10
C PRO A 14 8.51 -4.29 -32.62
N ARG A 15 8.43 -5.61 -32.84
CA ARG A 15 9.48 -6.53 -33.35
C ARG A 15 10.36 -7.16 -32.26
N LYS A 16 11.60 -7.54 -32.57
CA LYS A 16 12.40 -8.50 -31.79
C LYS A 16 12.68 -8.03 -30.37
N GLN A 17 12.57 -8.93 -29.40
CA GLN A 17 12.81 -8.60 -27.98
C GLN A 17 14.30 -8.44 -27.61
N VAL A 18 15.22 -9.04 -28.38
CA VAL A 18 16.67 -9.03 -28.16
C VAL A 18 17.40 -9.29 -29.48
N ALA A 19 18.71 -9.01 -29.53
CA ALA A 19 19.56 -9.21 -30.72
C ALA A 19 18.95 -8.51 -31.95
N LEU A 20 18.79 -7.20 -31.81
CA LEU A 20 18.13 -6.36 -32.80
C LEU A 20 18.92 -6.29 -34.10
N CYS A 21 18.23 -5.92 -35.16
CA CYS A 21 18.83 -5.53 -36.43
C CYS A 21 18.24 -4.22 -36.95
N SER A 22 18.77 -3.74 -38.08
CA SER A 22 18.37 -2.48 -38.74
C SER A 22 16.89 -2.39 -39.17
N ASN A 23 16.14 -3.49 -39.04
CA ASN A 23 14.70 -3.54 -39.25
C ASN A 23 13.89 -3.30 -37.97
N ASP A 24 14.52 -3.34 -36.79
CA ASP A 24 13.89 -3.10 -35.50
C ASP A 24 13.89 -1.59 -35.18
N TRP A 25 12.74 -1.07 -34.75
CA TRP A 25 12.57 0.38 -34.57
C TRP A 25 13.51 0.96 -33.54
N SER A 26 13.69 0.28 -32.41
CA SER A 26 14.56 0.76 -31.34
C SER A 26 16.03 0.80 -31.75
N ASP A 27 16.49 -0.14 -32.60
CA ASP A 27 17.83 -0.09 -33.21
C ASP A 27 17.98 1.11 -34.16
N ARG A 28 16.99 1.35 -35.02
CA ARG A 28 17.01 2.49 -35.96
C ARG A 28 16.96 3.85 -35.27
N LEU A 29 16.21 3.94 -34.17
CA LEU A 29 16.00 5.20 -33.44
C LEU A 29 17.19 5.55 -32.55
N VAL A 30 17.84 4.56 -31.92
CA VAL A 30 19.02 4.79 -31.07
C VAL A 30 20.32 4.77 -31.88
N GLY A 31 20.47 3.77 -32.75
CA GLY A 31 21.69 3.50 -33.49
C GLY A 31 22.91 3.33 -32.58
N ALA A 32 24.01 3.97 -32.95
CA ALA A 32 25.27 3.93 -32.21
C ALA A 32 25.41 5.00 -31.11
N LEU A 33 24.35 5.76 -30.82
CA LEU A 33 24.41 6.83 -29.81
C LEU A 33 24.57 6.22 -28.41
N PRO A 34 25.55 6.67 -27.60
CA PRO A 34 25.62 6.31 -26.19
C PRO A 34 24.31 6.70 -25.49
N HIS A 35 23.63 5.69 -24.95
CA HIS A 35 22.33 5.84 -24.32
C HIS A 35 22.46 5.51 -22.84
N PHE A 36 22.28 6.51 -21.98
CA PHE A 36 22.17 6.32 -20.53
C PHE A 36 20.72 6.44 -20.10
N TYR A 37 20.31 5.61 -19.16
CA TYR A 37 18.94 5.64 -18.64
C TYR A 37 18.99 5.61 -17.11
N ILE A 38 18.45 6.66 -16.50
CA ILE A 38 18.31 6.77 -15.05
C ILE A 38 17.06 5.99 -14.64
N TYR A 39 17.25 4.88 -13.91
CA TYR A 39 16.21 3.87 -13.70
C TYR A 39 16.04 3.49 -12.23
N SER A 40 14.81 3.21 -11.79
CA SER A 40 14.56 2.81 -10.40
C SER A 40 15.12 1.42 -10.12
N ILE A 41 15.79 1.24 -8.98
CA ILE A 41 16.28 -0.07 -8.51
C ILE A 41 15.14 -1.08 -8.32
N GLY A 42 13.92 -0.61 -8.05
CA GLY A 42 12.74 -1.44 -7.86
C GLY A 42 12.15 -2.03 -9.15
N ASN A 43 12.55 -1.54 -10.33
CA ASN A 43 11.97 -1.97 -11.61
C ASN A 43 13.03 -2.62 -12.51
N VAL A 44 13.57 -3.75 -12.06
CA VAL A 44 14.61 -4.49 -12.78
C VAL A 44 14.09 -5.06 -14.11
N GLY A 45 12.83 -5.52 -14.13
CA GLY A 45 12.23 -6.19 -15.30
C GLY A 45 12.23 -5.31 -16.53
N GLU A 46 11.67 -4.10 -16.42
CA GLU A 46 11.62 -3.17 -17.55
C GLU A 46 13.00 -2.55 -17.84
N GLY A 47 13.83 -2.32 -16.82
CA GLY A 47 15.21 -1.89 -17.02
C GLY A 47 16.00 -2.88 -17.90
N MET A 48 15.77 -4.18 -17.74
CA MET A 48 16.37 -5.20 -18.60
C MET A 48 15.90 -5.10 -20.05
N ILE A 49 14.65 -4.71 -20.28
CA ILE A 49 14.12 -4.45 -21.64
C ILE A 49 14.83 -3.24 -22.24
N ALA A 50 14.98 -2.13 -21.50
CA ALA A 50 15.73 -0.97 -21.96
C ALA A 50 17.18 -1.32 -22.35
N LYS A 51 17.89 -2.12 -21.54
CA LYS A 51 19.24 -2.63 -21.88
C LYS A 51 19.26 -3.40 -23.20
N ARG A 52 18.35 -4.37 -23.36
CA ARG A 52 18.33 -5.29 -24.52
C ARG A 52 17.84 -4.62 -25.79
N ARG A 53 16.91 -3.67 -25.66
CA ARG A 53 16.19 -3.11 -26.80
C ARG A 53 16.62 -1.70 -27.20
N SER A 54 17.29 -0.96 -26.33
CA SER A 54 17.74 0.41 -26.62
C SER A 54 19.22 0.64 -26.33
N TYR A 55 19.97 -0.44 -26.05
CA TYR A 55 21.40 -0.39 -25.72
C TYR A 55 21.73 0.49 -24.50
N ALA A 56 20.75 0.67 -23.61
CA ALA A 56 20.87 1.59 -22.49
C ALA A 56 21.88 1.10 -21.44
N GLY A 57 22.84 1.96 -21.08
CA GLY A 57 23.57 1.87 -19.82
C GLY A 57 22.68 2.37 -18.68
N LEU A 58 22.28 1.47 -17.77
CA LEU A 58 21.44 1.86 -16.64
C LEU A 58 22.27 2.40 -15.49
N GLN A 59 21.92 3.61 -15.05
CA GLN A 59 22.34 4.13 -13.75
C GLN A 59 21.14 4.04 -12.82
N SER A 60 21.24 3.18 -11.81
CA SER A 60 20.14 2.98 -10.88
C SER A 60 20.06 4.07 -9.83
N TYR A 61 18.85 4.30 -9.32
CA TYR A 61 18.57 5.14 -8.16
C TYR A 61 17.60 4.45 -7.19
N LEU A 62 17.58 4.88 -5.93
CA LEU A 62 16.75 4.28 -4.88
C LEU A 62 15.28 4.68 -5.01
N THR A 63 14.36 3.80 -4.59
CA THR A 63 12.94 4.14 -4.47
C THR A 63 12.72 5.11 -3.31
N PRO A 64 11.74 6.03 -3.39
CA PRO A 64 11.56 7.04 -2.36
C PRO A 64 11.42 6.43 -0.95
N PRO A 65 11.88 7.15 0.09
CA PRO A 65 11.84 6.63 1.45
C PRO A 65 10.39 6.40 1.91
N PHE A 66 10.19 5.29 2.61
CA PHE A 66 8.91 4.98 3.21
C PHE A 66 8.63 5.86 4.43
N MET A 67 7.35 6.09 4.69
CA MET A 67 6.85 6.66 5.93
C MET A 67 5.68 5.83 6.44
N GLU A 68 5.49 5.82 7.75
CA GLU A 68 4.26 5.31 8.34
C GLU A 68 3.06 6.09 7.80
N SER A 69 2.00 5.36 7.49
CA SER A 69 0.73 5.98 7.16
C SER A 69 0.24 6.74 8.42
N SER A 70 -0.10 8.02 8.30
CA SER A 70 -0.73 8.79 9.41
C SER A 70 -2.17 8.35 9.69
N VAL A 71 -2.51 7.13 9.28
CA VAL A 71 -3.82 6.51 9.27
C VAL A 71 -4.22 6.05 10.68
N ARG A 72 -3.25 5.77 11.57
CA ARG A 72 -3.50 5.58 13.00
C ARG A 72 -4.30 6.71 13.63
N ALA A 73 -4.01 7.96 13.25
CA ALA A 73 -4.76 9.11 13.76
C ALA A 73 -6.20 9.13 13.23
N ILE A 74 -6.41 8.68 11.99
CA ILE A 74 -7.72 8.62 11.33
C ILE A 74 -8.60 7.54 11.97
N TYR A 75 -8.05 6.35 12.23
CA TYR A 75 -8.80 5.23 12.83
C TYR A 75 -8.86 5.25 14.36
N ARG A 76 -8.29 6.26 15.03
CA ARG A 76 -8.23 6.30 16.50
C ARG A 76 -9.59 6.08 17.16
N GLU A 77 -10.64 6.79 16.71
CA GLU A 77 -12.01 6.64 17.25
C GLU A 77 -12.55 5.22 17.05
N LEU A 78 -12.26 4.60 15.90
CA LEU A 78 -12.67 3.24 15.59
C LEU A 78 -11.93 2.23 16.49
N THR A 79 -10.62 2.37 16.63
CA THR A 79 -9.79 1.51 17.50
C THR A 79 -10.21 1.64 18.96
N GLU A 80 -10.55 2.83 19.45
CA GLU A 80 -11.08 3.03 20.80
C GLU A 80 -12.46 2.37 20.99
N ALA A 81 -13.34 2.46 19.98
CA ALA A 81 -14.64 1.79 20.01
C ALA A 81 -14.49 0.27 20.02
N VAL A 82 -13.58 -0.30 19.22
CA VAL A 82 -13.26 -1.73 19.20
C VAL A 82 -12.67 -2.18 20.54
N LYS A 83 -11.72 -1.42 21.11
CA LYS A 83 -11.18 -1.71 22.46
C LYS A 83 -12.28 -1.70 23.52
N THR A 84 -13.22 -0.76 23.44
CA THR A 84 -14.36 -0.70 24.37
C THR A 84 -15.24 -1.94 24.23
N TYR A 85 -15.48 -2.43 23.02
CA TYR A 85 -16.18 -3.69 22.76
C TYR A 85 -15.40 -4.89 23.32
N ASN A 86 -14.11 -5.00 23.03
CA ASN A 86 -13.26 -6.11 23.48
C ASN A 86 -13.15 -6.19 25.02
N ASN A 87 -13.14 -5.06 25.71
CA ASN A 87 -13.14 -5.02 27.18
C ASN A 87 -14.46 -5.51 27.81
N LEU A 88 -15.56 -5.55 27.05
CA LEU A 88 -16.86 -6.05 27.49
C LEU A 88 -17.03 -7.55 27.18
N LEU A 89 -16.15 -8.14 26.38
CA LEU A 89 -16.14 -9.58 26.14
C LEU A 89 -15.73 -10.29 27.44
N PRO A 90 -16.43 -11.38 27.82
CA PRO A 90 -16.02 -12.19 28.96
C PRO A 90 -14.68 -12.86 28.66
N ALA A 91 -13.74 -12.79 29.61
CA ALA A 91 -12.51 -13.59 29.52
C ALA A 91 -12.88 -15.08 29.52
N ASP A 92 -12.21 -15.86 28.66
CA ASP A 92 -12.41 -17.30 28.51
C ASP A 92 -12.58 -18.00 29.87
N GLY A 93 -13.81 -18.45 30.16
CA GLY A 93 -14.12 -19.24 31.36
C GLY A 93 -15.25 -18.75 32.27
N GLN A 94 -15.80 -17.54 32.11
CA GLN A 94 -16.99 -17.12 32.88
C GLN A 94 -18.26 -17.11 32.03
N ALA A 95 -19.07 -18.15 32.27
CA ALA A 95 -20.37 -18.37 31.66
C ALA A 95 -21.39 -17.28 32.04
N VAL A 96 -22.20 -16.91 31.03
CA VAL A 96 -23.41 -16.07 31.10
C VAL A 96 -23.17 -14.58 31.33
N LEU A 97 -23.07 -13.83 30.23
CA LEU A 97 -23.26 -12.37 30.21
C LEU A 97 -24.61 -12.03 30.87
N SER A 98 -24.58 -11.26 31.96
CA SER A 98 -25.81 -10.70 32.54
C SER A 98 -26.54 -9.86 31.48
N THR A 99 -27.87 -9.75 31.56
CA THR A 99 -28.70 -9.00 30.58
C THR A 99 -28.17 -7.58 30.37
N GLY A 100 -27.73 -6.91 31.44
CA GLY A 100 -27.13 -5.57 31.37
C GLY A 100 -25.79 -5.55 30.63
N ASN A 101 -24.98 -6.61 30.73
CA ASN A 101 -23.70 -6.71 30.02
C ASN A 101 -23.92 -6.98 28.51
N LYS A 102 -24.96 -7.75 28.17
CA LYS A 102 -25.36 -8.00 26.77
C LYS A 102 -25.86 -6.73 26.07
N GLU A 103 -26.62 -5.88 26.77
CA GLU A 103 -27.04 -4.57 26.24
C GLU A 103 -25.87 -3.59 26.06
N ALA A 104 -24.90 -3.60 26.97
CA ALA A 104 -23.69 -2.79 26.85
C ALA A 104 -22.84 -3.23 25.64
N LEU A 105 -22.69 -4.55 25.46
CA LEU A 105 -21.96 -5.14 24.33
C LEU A 105 -22.63 -4.81 22.99
N ASN A 106 -23.96 -4.93 22.90
CA ASN A 106 -24.72 -4.51 21.71
C ASN A 106 -24.53 -3.02 21.40
N ARG A 107 -24.56 -2.15 22.41
CA ARG A 107 -24.32 -0.71 22.23
C ARG A 107 -22.91 -0.43 21.72
N ALA A 108 -21.90 -1.11 22.26
CA ALA A 108 -20.52 -0.99 21.80
C ALA A 108 -20.36 -1.47 20.34
N SER A 109 -20.96 -2.62 19.98
CA SER A 109 -20.97 -3.15 18.61
C SER A 109 -21.64 -2.19 17.62
N LEU A 110 -22.78 -1.59 18.00
CA LEU A 110 -23.44 -0.57 17.17
C LEU A 110 -22.60 0.70 16.99
N MET A 111 -21.82 1.09 18.01
CA MET A 111 -20.89 2.22 17.91
C MET A 111 -19.76 1.93 16.92
N VAL A 112 -19.16 0.73 17.00
CA VAL A 112 -18.18 0.25 16.01
C VAL A 112 -18.80 0.29 14.62
N LYS A 113 -20.00 -0.28 14.44
CA LYS A 113 -20.72 -0.27 13.17
C LYS A 113 -20.94 1.12 12.60
N LYS A 114 -21.38 2.07 13.42
CA LYS A 114 -21.58 3.46 13.01
C LYS A 114 -20.29 4.09 12.49
N LEU A 115 -19.16 3.85 13.16
CA LEU A 115 -17.85 4.36 12.73
C LEU A 115 -17.37 3.66 11.45
N THR A 116 -17.48 2.33 11.37
CA THR A 116 -17.13 1.54 10.16
C THR A 116 -17.94 1.96 8.94
N VAL A 117 -19.24 2.28 9.12
CA VAL A 117 -20.08 2.78 8.03
C VAL A 117 -19.69 4.20 7.63
N LYS A 118 -19.50 5.10 8.60
CA LYS A 118 -19.06 6.49 8.38
C LYS A 118 -17.74 6.57 7.60
N MET A 119 -16.81 5.65 7.89
CA MET A 119 -15.49 5.60 7.26
C MET A 119 -15.46 4.82 5.93
N GLY A 120 -16.57 4.20 5.53
CA GLY A 120 -16.66 3.44 4.28
C GLY A 120 -16.06 2.03 4.32
N ILE A 121 -15.43 1.62 5.43
CA ILE A 121 -14.75 0.32 5.60
C ILE A 121 -15.68 -0.86 5.36
N HIS A 122 -16.97 -0.72 5.71
CA HIS A 122 -17.98 -1.77 5.49
C HIS A 122 -18.05 -2.23 4.02
N ARG A 123 -17.71 -1.36 3.05
CA ARG A 123 -17.71 -1.72 1.62
C ARG A 123 -16.54 -2.64 1.29
N GLU A 124 -15.36 -2.36 1.83
CA GLU A 124 -14.15 -3.14 1.58
C GLU A 124 -14.16 -4.49 2.26
N LEU A 125 -14.83 -4.57 3.43
CA LEU A 125 -15.02 -5.82 4.14
C LEU A 125 -16.30 -6.57 3.76
N GLY A 126 -17.14 -6.02 2.87
CA GLY A 126 -18.41 -6.62 2.46
C GLY A 126 -19.42 -6.76 3.61
N LEU A 127 -19.38 -5.87 4.60
CA LEU A 127 -20.22 -5.89 5.79
C LEU A 127 -21.54 -5.14 5.57
N ASP A 128 -22.56 -5.57 6.31
CA ASP A 128 -23.87 -4.91 6.31
C ASP A 128 -23.81 -3.46 6.85
N SER A 129 -24.63 -2.58 6.29
CA SER A 129 -24.67 -1.15 6.65
C SER A 129 -25.85 -0.76 7.54
N LEU A 130 -26.72 -1.70 7.93
CA LEU A 130 -27.89 -1.42 8.76
C LEU A 130 -27.48 -1.07 10.20
N LEU A 131 -27.56 0.21 10.54
CA LEU A 131 -27.16 0.75 11.84
C LEU A 131 -28.00 0.27 13.04
N THR A 132 -29.01 -0.57 12.81
CA THR A 132 -29.90 -1.12 13.84
C THR A 132 -29.46 -2.50 14.33
N VAL A 133 -28.67 -3.23 13.53
CA VAL A 133 -28.24 -4.60 13.83
C VAL A 133 -26.76 -4.58 14.26
N PRO A 134 -26.42 -5.08 15.46
CA PRO A 134 -25.03 -5.16 15.90
C PRO A 134 -24.23 -6.11 15.00
N TYR A 135 -22.95 -5.81 14.82
CA TYR A 135 -22.01 -6.72 14.18
C TYR A 135 -21.72 -7.94 15.06
N ALA A 136 -21.45 -9.07 14.40
CA ALA A 136 -20.93 -10.25 15.07
C ALA A 136 -19.50 -10.01 15.55
N GLU A 137 -19.03 -10.82 16.49
CA GLU A 137 -17.66 -10.75 17.01
C GLU A 137 -16.63 -10.94 15.89
N GLU A 138 -16.88 -11.88 14.97
CA GLU A 138 -16.04 -12.14 13.79
C GLU A 138 -15.90 -10.91 12.88
N ASP A 139 -16.98 -10.15 12.70
CA ASP A 139 -16.98 -8.93 11.88
C ASP A 139 -16.16 -7.82 12.55
N ILE A 140 -16.25 -7.70 13.88
CA ILE A 140 -15.48 -6.73 14.65
C ILE A 140 -13.99 -7.07 14.62
N GLN A 141 -13.63 -8.35 14.74
CA GLN A 141 -12.24 -8.80 14.60
C GLN A 141 -11.69 -8.50 13.20
N ARG A 142 -12.49 -8.69 12.15
CA ARG A 142 -12.09 -8.32 10.77
C ARG A 142 -11.85 -6.82 10.63
N ILE A 143 -12.70 -5.99 11.23
CA ILE A 143 -12.53 -4.53 11.24
C ILE A 143 -11.25 -4.13 11.99
N GLU A 144 -10.97 -4.76 13.14
CA GLU A 144 -9.77 -4.52 13.92
C GLU A 144 -8.50 -4.84 13.12
N ASN A 145 -8.43 -6.04 12.54
CA ASN A 145 -7.30 -6.49 11.74
C ASN A 145 -7.08 -5.56 10.53
N PHE A 146 -8.16 -5.17 9.85
CA PHE A 146 -8.08 -4.27 8.71
C PHE A 146 -7.56 -2.87 9.10
N ALA A 147 -8.05 -2.32 10.21
CA ALA A 147 -7.60 -1.03 10.70
C ALA A 147 -6.12 -1.07 11.14
N GLU A 148 -5.68 -2.17 11.75
CA GLU A 148 -4.29 -2.39 12.14
C GLU A 148 -3.36 -2.56 10.92
N GLU A 149 -3.78 -3.33 9.92
CA GLU A 149 -3.04 -3.51 8.66
C GLU A 149 -2.83 -2.16 7.96
N LEU A 150 -3.90 -1.39 7.75
CA LEU A 150 -3.80 -0.05 7.15
C LEU A 150 -2.97 0.93 7.97
N ALA A 151 -3.01 0.82 9.30
CA ALA A 151 -2.22 1.63 10.21
C ALA A 151 -0.72 1.31 10.17
N ASN A 152 -0.35 0.09 9.78
CA ASN A 152 1.03 -0.37 9.69
C ASN A 152 1.58 -0.32 8.25
N GLU A 153 0.72 -0.05 7.27
CA GLU A 153 1.12 0.06 5.87
C GLU A 153 2.13 1.19 5.65
N LYS A 154 3.12 0.88 4.80
CA LYS A 154 4.23 1.80 4.49
C LYS A 154 3.94 2.50 3.17
N ILE A 155 3.82 3.82 3.23
CA ILE A 155 3.56 4.64 2.04
C ILE A 155 4.81 5.42 1.64
N THR A 156 4.87 5.81 0.36
CA THR A 156 5.91 6.73 -0.10
C THR A 156 5.51 8.16 0.25
N GLY A 157 6.32 8.83 1.07
CA GLY A 157 5.98 10.14 1.63
C GLY A 157 6.43 11.35 0.82
N GLN A 158 7.44 11.13 -0.03
CA GLN A 158 8.08 12.16 -0.83
C GLN A 158 8.63 11.54 -2.12
N LEU A 159 9.00 12.39 -3.08
CA LEU A 159 9.70 11.92 -4.27
C LEU A 159 11.19 11.72 -3.98
N TYR A 160 11.81 10.79 -4.71
CA TYR A 160 13.25 10.60 -4.64
C TYR A 160 13.98 11.71 -5.40
N THR A 161 15.02 12.28 -4.80
CA THR A 161 15.92 13.23 -5.49
C THR A 161 17.32 12.62 -5.58
N MET A 162 17.82 12.46 -6.80
CA MET A 162 19.11 11.83 -7.05
C MET A 162 20.26 12.63 -6.44
N GLY A 163 21.15 11.93 -5.74
CA GLY A 163 22.29 12.54 -5.05
C GLY A 163 21.97 13.11 -3.65
N ILE A 164 20.69 13.16 -3.25
CA ILE A 164 20.30 13.56 -1.90
C ILE A 164 20.10 12.30 -1.04
N PRO A 165 20.86 12.12 0.05
CA PRO A 165 20.67 11.00 0.96
C PRO A 165 19.37 11.14 1.74
N TYR A 166 18.85 10.01 2.24
CA TYR A 166 17.66 10.04 3.08
C TYR A 166 17.94 10.70 4.42
N GLU A 167 16.94 11.40 4.94
CA GLU A 167 16.98 11.90 6.30
C GLU A 167 17.20 10.71 7.26
N PRO A 168 18.07 10.83 8.27
CA PRO A 168 18.40 9.72 9.18
C PRO A 168 17.16 9.04 9.78
N ILE A 169 16.14 9.82 10.14
CA ILE A 169 14.87 9.30 10.69
C ILE A 169 14.13 8.35 9.73
N ARG A 170 14.29 8.53 8.42
CA ARG A 170 13.66 7.70 7.38
C ARG A 170 14.46 6.43 7.06
N ILE A 171 15.69 6.33 7.54
CA ILE A 171 16.54 5.14 7.37
C ILE A 171 16.27 4.14 8.49
N THR A 172 15.99 4.62 9.70
CA THR A 172 15.81 3.80 10.90
C THR A 172 14.36 3.48 11.25
N SER A 173 13.39 4.13 10.59
CA SER A 173 11.96 3.88 10.79
C SER A 173 11.61 2.48 10.27
N SER A 174 11.63 1.50 11.18
CA SER A 174 11.12 0.14 10.96
C SER A 174 9.61 0.14 10.92
#